data_AF-A0A0G1XIN1-F1
#
_entry.id   AF-A0A0G1XIN1-F1
#
_cell.length_a   1.000
_cell.length_b   1.000
_cell.length_c   1.000
_cell.angle_alpha   90.00
_cell.angle_beta   90.00
_cell.angle_gamma   90.00
#
_symmetry.space_group_name_H-M   'P 1'
#
loop_
_entity.id
_entity.type
_entity.pdbx_description
1 polymer ?
#
loop_
_entity_poly.entity_id
_entity_poly.type
_entity_poly.pdbx_seq_one_letter_code
_entity_poly.pdbx_strand_id
1 'polypeptide(L)'
;MGPPMSEKTSSVVLIEPAMETLFARSKESLWPLEILDDPDLIVQAEMRQKLHAKLNTLFQQMSDPVTEVTVAVHMGEVRPRSIAELYDLLTAFLDVDPHHRRLVLYLPFELIPSKKWRPPFEKLRISSDRFVRSYMKHWRELLGETDVRANFADGNILEKELAPYGQPLVRKAAHLIPQLVKKGLVSVAEVTALMDGATSDVLKDSIANALATLTPTTAKIVCEAKKEFGRDWLKNLPKEIAFELKKLDMREALDISRNMPPARITWERRNNEDVLIGVYAERIAETIIAEQSQWKNLPPLLYDNSPTITRLAVIRGVRMAVEKLTGSDLAKARHVCVNFMLCIQKNWRDDLQIWDELETVLSYWIHLGIIAEADFLRFGFEIPKLDAEFSKTGPLVMEIAEFKGAIESIAQNPELSRLLYPAAIFFGSRLKNYAKRNADLDAAIFVRPGVPEKERAKIRHILAQLFSSKNVGGKVVEFWLEAEGEKLRVRDFPDPDVFLADSTWVHLLLSSVWLGQEEMLEELYTKLLPGFLYSAGKTFEGRDVRTLCLEEMEREVLQYRLMHKGYRRFFPPQGGIDAGAKGLDPASVFWDSGYRRLATKLFISRVFLPQLK
;
A
#
# COMPACT_ATOMS: atom_id res chain seq x y z
N MET A 1 -36.16 -4.53 49.12
CA MET A 1 -34.86 -3.91 48.77
C MET A 1 -34.29 -4.76 47.65
N GLY A 2 -34.42 -4.30 46.40
CA GLY A 2 -33.74 -4.96 45.28
C GLY A 2 -32.23 -4.81 45.43
N PRO A 3 -31.42 -5.76 44.95
CA PRO A 3 -29.97 -5.61 44.98
C PRO A 3 -29.59 -4.36 44.19
N PRO A 4 -28.61 -3.57 44.65
CA PRO A 4 -28.10 -2.44 43.88
C PRO A 4 -27.65 -2.97 42.53
N MET A 5 -28.20 -2.43 41.43
CA MET A 5 -27.64 -2.64 40.10
C MET A 5 -26.18 -2.24 40.20
N SER A 6 -25.27 -3.20 40.03
CA SER A 6 -23.85 -2.92 39.94
C SER A 6 -23.68 -1.93 38.81
N GLU A 7 -23.19 -0.72 39.11
CA GLU A 7 -22.67 0.19 38.10
C GLU A 7 -21.67 -0.62 37.27
N LYS A 8 -22.06 -1.00 36.04
CA LYS A 8 -21.09 -1.43 35.05
C LYS A 8 -20.16 -0.23 34.87
N THR A 9 -19.00 -0.28 35.51
CA THR A 9 -17.91 0.63 35.23
C THR A 9 -17.64 0.50 33.73
N SER A 10 -18.03 1.50 32.95
CA SER A 10 -17.86 1.53 31.51
C SER A 10 -16.38 1.36 31.19
N SER A 11 -15.99 0.19 30.69
CA SER A 11 -14.61 -0.09 30.31
C SER A 11 -14.33 0.45 28.92
N VAL A 12 -13.28 1.25 28.79
CA VAL A 12 -12.71 1.57 27.47
C VAL A 12 -11.99 0.34 26.94
N VAL A 13 -12.39 -0.10 25.75
CA VAL A 13 -11.90 -1.28 25.04
C VAL A 13 -11.28 -0.89 23.70
N LEU A 14 -10.35 -1.72 23.23
CA LEU A 14 -9.72 -1.63 21.92
C LEU A 14 -10.25 -2.76 21.03
N ILE A 15 -10.68 -2.42 19.83
CA ILE A 15 -11.33 -3.36 18.90
C ILE A 15 -10.63 -3.30 17.55
N GLU A 16 -10.43 -4.49 16.98
CA GLU A 16 -9.82 -4.69 15.67
C GLU A 16 -10.63 -4.01 14.55
N PRO A 17 -10.05 -3.83 13.35
CA PRO A 17 -10.78 -3.26 12.23
C PRO A 17 -12.09 -3.99 11.91
N ALA A 18 -13.16 -3.22 11.75
CA ALA A 18 -14.50 -3.76 11.52
C ALA A 18 -14.57 -4.67 10.28
N MET A 19 -13.82 -4.37 9.22
CA MET A 19 -13.75 -5.24 8.03
C MET A 19 -13.01 -6.55 8.31
N GLU A 20 -11.96 -6.56 9.15
CA GLU A 20 -11.27 -7.82 9.48
C GLU A 20 -12.22 -8.76 10.23
N THR A 21 -12.97 -8.23 11.20
CA THR A 21 -13.94 -9.01 11.97
C THR A 21 -15.16 -9.42 11.14
N LEU A 22 -15.63 -8.57 10.22
CA LEU A 22 -16.69 -8.89 9.26
C LEU A 22 -16.24 -9.98 8.27
N PHE A 23 -15.03 -9.88 7.75
CA PHE A 23 -14.43 -10.87 6.86
C PHE A 23 -14.24 -12.22 7.56
N ALA A 24 -13.78 -12.21 8.81
CA ALA A 24 -13.63 -13.42 9.63
C ALA A 24 -14.97 -13.97 10.14
N ARG A 25 -16.02 -13.15 10.15
CA ARG A 25 -17.30 -13.39 10.84
C ARG A 25 -17.07 -13.74 12.32
N SER A 26 -16.21 -12.96 13.00
CA SER A 26 -15.91 -13.18 14.42
C SER A 26 -17.12 -12.86 15.30
N LYS A 27 -17.52 -13.85 16.12
CA LYS A 27 -18.59 -13.68 17.12
C LYS A 27 -18.14 -12.85 18.33
N GLU A 28 -16.84 -12.62 18.48
CA GLU A 28 -16.29 -11.70 19.48
C GLU A 28 -16.32 -10.23 19.03
N SER A 29 -16.76 -9.95 17.80
CA SER A 29 -16.87 -8.60 17.28
C SER A 29 -18.15 -7.89 17.74
N LEU A 30 -18.19 -6.56 17.58
CA LEU A 30 -19.39 -5.75 17.88
C LEU A 30 -20.38 -5.68 16.72
N TRP A 31 -20.17 -6.43 15.63
CA TRP A 31 -21.17 -6.50 14.58
C TRP A 31 -22.46 -7.15 15.11
N PRO A 32 -23.65 -6.63 14.76
CA PRO A 32 -24.90 -7.29 15.10
C PRO A 32 -24.93 -8.73 14.59
N LEU A 33 -25.45 -9.66 15.40
CA LEU A 33 -25.50 -11.08 15.02
C LEU A 33 -26.31 -11.30 13.75
N GLU A 34 -27.34 -10.50 13.52
CA GLU A 34 -28.16 -10.53 12.32
C GLU A 34 -27.35 -10.24 11.05
N ILE A 35 -26.31 -9.40 11.16
CA ILE A 35 -25.37 -9.13 10.06
C ILE A 35 -24.42 -10.31 9.88
N LEU A 36 -23.85 -10.84 10.98
CA LEU A 36 -22.88 -11.93 10.92
C LEU A 36 -23.48 -13.26 10.42
N ASP A 37 -24.77 -13.48 10.72
CA ASP A 37 -25.54 -14.66 10.31
C ASP A 37 -26.27 -14.45 8.97
N ASP A 38 -26.11 -13.28 8.32
CA ASP A 38 -26.72 -12.99 7.02
C ASP A 38 -26.20 -13.97 5.94
N PRO A 39 -27.08 -14.70 5.22
CA PRO A 39 -26.65 -15.68 4.23
C PRO A 39 -25.80 -15.11 3.09
N ASP A 40 -26.07 -13.88 2.64
CA ASP A 40 -25.30 -13.24 1.56
C ASP A 40 -23.90 -12.86 2.06
N LEU A 41 -23.75 -12.44 3.33
CA LEU A 41 -22.43 -12.23 3.93
C LEU A 41 -21.64 -13.54 4.00
N ILE A 42 -22.27 -14.60 4.52
CA ILE A 42 -21.64 -15.92 4.70
C ILE A 42 -21.05 -16.41 3.38
N VAL A 43 -21.85 -16.40 2.32
CA VAL A 43 -21.42 -16.88 0.99
C VAL A 43 -20.25 -16.04 0.46
N GLN A 44 -20.33 -14.71 0.57
CA GLN A 44 -19.27 -13.82 0.07
C GLN A 44 -17.96 -13.96 0.86
N ALA A 45 -18.04 -14.02 2.19
CA ALA A 45 -16.90 -14.18 3.08
C ALA A 45 -16.21 -15.55 2.88
N GLU A 46 -16.97 -16.65 2.88
CA GLU A 46 -16.41 -18.00 2.72
C GLU A 46 -15.73 -18.20 1.35
N MET A 47 -16.34 -17.67 0.28
CA MET A 47 -15.73 -17.71 -1.06
C MET A 47 -14.36 -17.02 -1.05
N ARG A 48 -14.27 -15.81 -0.46
CA ARG A 48 -13.03 -15.03 -0.38
C ARG A 48 -12.00 -15.68 0.54
N GLN A 49 -12.40 -16.17 1.70
CA GLN A 49 -11.53 -16.90 2.63
C GLN A 49 -10.92 -18.15 1.97
N LYS A 50 -11.75 -18.94 1.28
CA LYS A 50 -11.30 -20.13 0.54
C LYS A 50 -10.32 -19.78 -0.58
N LEU A 51 -10.61 -18.73 -1.35
CA LEU A 51 -9.73 -18.25 -2.40
C LEU A 51 -8.41 -17.73 -1.85
N HIS A 52 -8.45 -16.91 -0.78
CA HIS A 52 -7.27 -16.39 -0.09
C HIS A 52 -6.38 -17.52 0.45
N ALA A 53 -6.96 -18.53 1.11
CA ALA A 53 -6.24 -19.70 1.60
C ALA A 53 -5.55 -20.47 0.46
N LYS A 54 -6.25 -20.71 -0.66
CA LYS A 54 -5.69 -21.42 -1.83
C LYS A 54 -4.54 -20.65 -2.47
N LEU A 55 -4.65 -19.32 -2.60
CA LEU A 55 -3.57 -18.47 -3.11
C LEU A 55 -2.36 -18.47 -2.17
N ASN A 56 -2.59 -18.41 -0.86
CA ASN A 56 -1.51 -18.47 0.13
C ASN A 56 -0.73 -19.79 0.06
N THR A 57 -1.44 -20.91 0.02
CA THR A 57 -0.79 -22.22 -0.15
C THR A 57 -0.02 -22.28 -1.46
N LEU A 58 -0.58 -21.74 -2.56
CA LEU A 58 0.11 -21.71 -3.85
C LEU A 58 1.40 -20.89 -3.80
N PHE A 59 1.34 -19.67 -3.27
CA PHE A 59 2.51 -18.78 -3.19
C PHE A 59 3.59 -19.29 -2.24
N GLN A 60 3.22 -20.06 -1.21
CA GLN A 60 4.19 -20.77 -0.37
C GLN A 60 4.87 -21.93 -1.10
N GLN A 61 4.15 -22.63 -1.98
CA GLN A 61 4.71 -23.70 -2.81
C GLN A 61 5.61 -23.15 -3.94
N MET A 62 5.20 -22.04 -4.54
CA MET A 62 5.95 -21.34 -5.58
C MET A 62 6.82 -20.25 -4.93
N SER A 63 7.88 -20.64 -4.22
CA SER A 63 8.69 -19.70 -3.42
C SER A 63 9.26 -18.54 -4.24
N ASP A 64 9.61 -18.77 -5.50
CA ASP A 64 10.03 -17.72 -6.43
C ASP A 64 8.80 -17.00 -7.05
N PRO A 65 8.67 -15.68 -6.86
CA PRO A 65 7.64 -14.84 -7.47
C PRO A 65 7.48 -14.97 -8.98
N VAL A 66 8.57 -15.18 -9.72
CA VAL A 66 8.56 -15.22 -11.20
C VAL A 66 8.27 -16.59 -11.78
N THR A 67 8.22 -17.64 -10.96
CA THR A 67 7.92 -18.98 -11.45
C THR A 67 6.52 -19.02 -12.04
N GLU A 68 6.43 -19.37 -13.32
CA GLU A 68 5.17 -19.59 -14.03
C GLU A 68 4.43 -20.79 -13.46
N VAL A 69 3.11 -20.68 -13.24
CA VAL A 69 2.28 -21.79 -12.73
C VAL A 69 2.36 -23.03 -13.63
N THR A 70 2.55 -22.82 -14.94
CA THR A 70 2.70 -23.92 -15.90
C THR A 70 4.01 -24.68 -15.70
N VAL A 71 5.07 -23.98 -15.28
CA VAL A 71 6.37 -24.58 -14.95
C VAL A 71 6.28 -25.29 -13.61
N ALA A 72 5.71 -24.65 -12.58
CA ALA A 72 5.52 -25.27 -11.27
C ALA A 72 4.72 -26.58 -11.33
N VAL A 73 3.68 -26.62 -12.17
CA VAL A 73 2.91 -27.85 -12.44
C VAL A 73 3.75 -28.92 -13.14
N HIS A 74 4.58 -28.54 -14.11
CA HIS A 74 5.44 -29.48 -14.83
C HIS A 74 6.54 -30.06 -13.94
N MET A 75 7.12 -29.23 -13.07
CA MET A 75 8.15 -29.61 -12.10
C MET A 75 7.60 -30.38 -10.90
N GLY A 76 6.27 -30.48 -10.77
CA GLY A 76 5.61 -31.17 -9.66
C GLY A 76 5.61 -30.40 -8.34
N GLU A 77 6.04 -29.14 -8.33
CA GLU A 77 5.99 -28.24 -7.16
C GLU A 77 4.54 -27.98 -6.72
N VAL A 78 3.63 -27.92 -7.70
CA VAL A 78 2.21 -27.70 -7.45
C VAL A 78 1.37 -28.79 -8.11
N ARG A 79 0.39 -29.31 -7.36
CA ARG A 79 -0.51 -30.35 -7.85
C ARG A 79 -1.46 -29.80 -8.93
N PRO A 80 -1.56 -30.44 -10.10
CA PRO A 80 -2.45 -29.99 -11.18
C PRO A 80 -3.93 -29.82 -10.77
N ARG A 81 -4.43 -30.68 -9.85
CA ARG A 81 -5.80 -30.59 -9.31
C ARG A 81 -6.03 -29.32 -8.48
N SER A 82 -5.03 -28.91 -7.69
CA SER A 82 -5.11 -27.69 -6.88
C SER A 82 -5.22 -26.44 -7.75
N ILE A 83 -4.52 -26.41 -8.89
CA ILE A 83 -4.61 -25.30 -9.86
C ILE A 83 -5.99 -25.28 -10.53
N ALA A 84 -6.55 -26.43 -10.89
CA ALA A 84 -7.89 -26.49 -11.47
C ALA A 84 -8.94 -25.90 -10.51
N GLU A 85 -8.90 -26.30 -9.24
CA GLU A 85 -9.77 -25.74 -8.19
C GLU A 85 -9.57 -24.24 -8.01
N LEU A 86 -8.32 -23.77 -8.03
CA LEU A 86 -8.03 -22.34 -7.93
C LEU A 86 -8.62 -21.56 -9.10
N TYR A 87 -8.48 -22.06 -10.34
CA TYR A 87 -9.05 -21.39 -11.51
C TYR A 87 -10.58 -21.40 -11.50
N ASP A 88 -11.22 -22.48 -11.02
CA ASP A 88 -12.67 -22.50 -10.83
C ASP A 88 -13.11 -21.44 -9.80
N LEU A 89 -12.38 -21.31 -8.68
CA LEU A 89 -12.66 -20.29 -7.65
C LEU A 89 -12.43 -18.86 -8.15
N LEU A 90 -11.32 -18.60 -8.85
CA LEU A 90 -11.04 -17.29 -9.45
C LEU A 90 -12.11 -16.91 -10.45
N THR A 91 -12.54 -17.84 -11.30
CA THR A 91 -13.61 -17.56 -12.27
C THR A 91 -14.92 -17.24 -11.55
N ALA A 92 -15.32 -18.05 -10.57
CA ALA A 92 -16.54 -17.81 -9.80
C ALA A 92 -16.49 -16.47 -9.07
N PHE A 93 -15.34 -16.11 -8.50
CA PHE A 93 -15.13 -14.83 -7.83
C PHE A 93 -15.25 -13.65 -8.80
N LEU A 94 -14.61 -13.70 -9.97
CA LEU A 94 -14.68 -12.62 -10.95
C LEU A 94 -16.09 -12.43 -11.52
N ASP A 95 -16.81 -13.54 -11.76
CA ASP A 95 -18.10 -13.50 -12.45
C ASP A 95 -19.29 -13.13 -11.52
N VAL A 96 -19.15 -13.23 -10.19
CA VAL A 96 -20.29 -13.05 -9.26
C VAL A 96 -20.62 -11.60 -8.92
N ASP A 97 -19.62 -10.72 -8.87
CA ASP A 97 -19.80 -9.31 -8.52
C ASP A 97 -19.01 -8.44 -9.51
N PRO A 98 -19.64 -7.45 -10.17
CA PRO A 98 -18.96 -6.57 -11.11
C PRO A 98 -17.72 -5.86 -10.55
N HIS A 99 -17.64 -5.59 -9.25
CA HIS A 99 -16.48 -4.94 -8.63
C HIS A 99 -15.27 -5.88 -8.49
N HIS A 100 -15.49 -7.19 -8.44
CA HIS A 100 -14.40 -8.16 -8.37
C HIS A 100 -13.50 -8.15 -9.62
N ARG A 101 -14.02 -7.64 -10.75
CA ARG A 101 -13.26 -7.52 -12.00
C ARG A 101 -11.93 -6.78 -11.81
N ARG A 102 -11.85 -5.81 -10.89
CA ARG A 102 -10.63 -5.03 -10.62
C ARG A 102 -9.46 -5.89 -10.13
N LEU A 103 -9.71 -7.09 -9.59
CA LEU A 103 -8.68 -8.09 -9.27
C LEU A 103 -7.79 -8.43 -10.48
N VAL A 104 -8.32 -8.36 -11.71
CA VAL A 104 -7.58 -8.59 -12.98
C VAL A 104 -6.33 -7.71 -13.09
N LEU A 105 -6.37 -6.49 -12.54
CA LEU A 105 -5.25 -5.56 -12.53
C LEU A 105 -4.08 -6.08 -11.67
N TYR A 106 -4.37 -6.83 -10.61
CA TYR A 106 -3.39 -7.21 -9.59
C TYR A 106 -2.96 -8.67 -9.66
N LEU A 107 -3.69 -9.54 -10.37
CA LEU A 107 -3.33 -10.96 -10.50
C LEU A 107 -1.92 -11.15 -11.08
N PRO A 108 -1.01 -11.92 -10.44
CA PRO A 108 0.33 -12.18 -10.95
C PRO A 108 0.30 -12.72 -12.37
N PHE A 109 1.22 -12.25 -13.22
CA PHE A 109 1.27 -12.68 -14.63
C PHE A 109 1.56 -14.18 -14.75
N GLU A 110 2.29 -14.71 -13.77
CA GLU A 110 2.69 -16.09 -13.62
C GLU A 110 1.51 -17.03 -13.35
N LEU A 111 0.38 -16.51 -12.87
CA LEU A 111 -0.85 -17.29 -12.70
C LEU A 111 -1.70 -17.34 -13.98
N ILE A 112 -1.45 -16.45 -14.93
CA ILE A 112 -2.21 -16.37 -16.18
C ILE A 112 -1.60 -17.36 -17.17
N PRO A 113 -2.31 -18.44 -17.55
CA PRO A 113 -1.75 -19.43 -18.44
C PRO A 113 -1.65 -18.89 -19.87
N SER A 114 -0.57 -19.25 -20.57
CA SER A 114 -0.43 -18.89 -21.99
C SER A 114 -1.37 -19.71 -22.87
N LYS A 115 -1.77 -19.15 -24.03
CA LYS A 115 -2.57 -19.87 -25.04
C LYS A 115 -1.89 -21.15 -25.57
N LYS A 116 -0.57 -21.22 -25.44
CA LYS A 116 0.24 -22.38 -25.86
C LYS A 116 0.29 -23.49 -24.82
N TRP A 117 -0.12 -23.24 -23.57
CA TRP A 117 -0.10 -24.25 -22.54
C TRP A 117 -1.06 -25.40 -22.88
N ARG A 118 -0.62 -26.63 -22.58
CA ARG A 118 -1.39 -27.86 -22.76
C ARG A 118 -1.43 -28.58 -21.41
N PRO A 119 -2.48 -28.37 -20.61
CA PRO A 119 -2.57 -28.97 -19.30
C PRO A 119 -2.53 -30.51 -19.35
N PRO A 120 -1.93 -31.16 -18.33
CA PRO A 120 -1.71 -32.61 -18.34
C PRO A 120 -2.98 -33.45 -18.19
N PHE A 121 -4.13 -32.85 -17.87
CA PHE A 121 -5.40 -33.56 -17.74
C PHE A 121 -6.60 -32.66 -17.99
N GLU A 122 -7.73 -33.28 -18.31
CA GLU A 122 -8.91 -32.62 -18.88
C GLU A 122 -9.55 -31.57 -17.96
N LYS A 123 -9.71 -31.86 -16.66
CA LYS A 123 -10.34 -30.90 -15.74
C LYS A 123 -9.55 -29.60 -15.64
N LEU A 124 -8.21 -29.66 -15.55
CA LEU A 124 -7.39 -28.44 -15.53
C LEU A 124 -7.46 -27.67 -16.85
N ARG A 125 -7.56 -28.36 -17.99
CA ARG A 125 -7.81 -27.73 -19.28
C ARG A 125 -9.11 -26.93 -19.28
N ILE A 126 -10.22 -27.56 -18.85
CA ILE A 126 -11.53 -26.90 -18.77
C ILE A 126 -11.49 -25.69 -17.82
N SER A 127 -10.96 -25.85 -16.62
CA SER A 127 -10.90 -24.78 -15.61
C SER A 127 -10.02 -23.62 -16.05
N SER A 128 -8.85 -23.90 -16.64
CA SER A 128 -7.95 -22.86 -17.16
C SER A 128 -8.54 -22.11 -18.36
N ASP A 129 -9.17 -22.82 -19.31
CA ASP A 129 -9.86 -22.19 -20.44
C ASP A 129 -11.00 -21.28 -19.97
N ARG A 130 -11.76 -21.72 -18.95
CA ARG A 130 -12.83 -20.92 -18.34
C ARG A 130 -12.29 -19.67 -17.65
N PHE A 131 -11.24 -19.82 -16.85
CA PHE A 131 -10.58 -18.71 -16.18
C PHE A 131 -10.03 -17.69 -17.18
N VAL A 132 -9.32 -18.12 -18.23
CA VAL A 132 -8.80 -17.20 -19.26
C VAL A 132 -9.93 -16.44 -19.94
N ARG A 133 -11.05 -17.09 -20.25
CA ARG A 133 -12.23 -16.40 -20.83
C ARG A 133 -12.80 -15.34 -19.88
N SER A 134 -12.98 -15.66 -18.60
CA SER A 134 -13.48 -14.70 -17.60
C SER A 134 -12.49 -13.55 -17.40
N TYR A 135 -11.19 -13.85 -17.23
CA TYR A 135 -10.12 -12.85 -17.12
C TYR A 135 -10.13 -11.88 -18.32
N MET A 136 -10.16 -12.42 -19.55
CA MET A 136 -10.14 -11.60 -20.76
C MET A 136 -11.44 -10.81 -21.00
N LYS A 137 -12.59 -11.30 -20.54
CA LYS A 137 -13.85 -10.53 -20.52
C LYS A 137 -13.69 -9.30 -19.63
N HIS A 138 -13.28 -9.51 -18.38
CA HIS A 138 -13.14 -8.45 -17.40
C HIS A 138 -12.01 -7.47 -17.71
N TRP A 139 -10.89 -7.94 -18.28
CA TRP A 139 -9.83 -7.06 -18.78
C TRP A 139 -10.37 -6.07 -19.84
N ARG A 140 -11.21 -6.53 -20.78
CA ARG A 140 -11.80 -5.63 -21.80
C ARG A 140 -12.75 -4.62 -21.18
N GLU A 141 -13.57 -5.02 -20.22
CA GLU A 141 -14.46 -4.11 -19.49
C GLU A 141 -13.66 -3.00 -18.78
N LEU A 142 -12.53 -3.37 -18.16
CA LEU A 142 -11.64 -2.44 -17.46
C LEU A 142 -10.89 -1.45 -18.38
N LEU A 143 -10.83 -1.68 -19.71
CA LEU A 143 -10.29 -0.67 -20.64
C LEU A 143 -11.15 0.61 -20.64
N GLY A 144 -12.42 0.49 -20.22
CA GLY A 144 -13.36 1.60 -20.06
C GLY A 144 -13.26 2.35 -18.73
N GLU A 145 -12.41 1.93 -17.79
CA GLU A 145 -12.22 2.59 -16.48
C GLU A 145 -11.01 3.52 -16.47
N THR A 146 -11.15 4.72 -15.90
CA THR A 146 -10.07 5.72 -15.81
C THR A 146 -9.58 5.79 -14.38
N ASP A 147 -8.27 5.71 -14.19
CA ASP A 147 -7.63 5.93 -12.90
C ASP A 147 -6.72 7.17 -12.96
N VAL A 148 -6.39 7.70 -11.79
CA VAL A 148 -5.27 8.64 -11.65
C VAL A 148 -3.95 7.88 -11.88
N ARG A 149 -3.04 8.43 -12.67
CA ARG A 149 -1.75 7.79 -13.00
C ARG A 149 -0.89 7.54 -11.77
N ALA A 150 -0.98 8.37 -10.73
CA ALA A 150 -0.32 8.12 -9.45
C ALA A 150 -0.76 6.79 -8.82
N ASN A 151 -2.01 6.34 -9.04
CA ASN A 151 -2.49 5.01 -8.61
C ASN A 151 -1.76 3.85 -9.29
N PHE A 152 -0.93 4.16 -10.27
CA PHE A 152 -0.20 3.21 -11.11
C PHE A 152 1.33 3.39 -11.03
N ALA A 153 1.83 4.62 -10.95
CA ALA A 153 3.26 4.92 -11.05
C ALA A 153 4.00 4.84 -9.70
N ASP A 154 3.50 5.55 -8.69
CA ASP A 154 4.24 5.78 -7.45
C ASP A 154 3.38 5.84 -6.18
N GLY A 155 2.06 5.79 -6.30
CA GLY A 155 1.11 5.88 -5.18
C GLY A 155 1.01 7.27 -4.55
N ASN A 156 1.73 8.28 -5.06
CA ASN A 156 1.73 9.66 -4.56
C ASN A 156 0.52 10.40 -5.13
N ILE A 157 -0.69 10.02 -4.71
CA ILE A 157 -1.90 10.75 -5.11
C ILE A 157 -1.90 12.05 -4.34
N LEU A 158 -1.61 13.13 -5.06
CA LEU A 158 -1.49 14.45 -4.47
C LEU A 158 -2.86 15.02 -4.11
N GLU A 159 -2.96 15.60 -2.92
CA GLU A 159 -4.11 16.41 -2.51
C GLU A 159 -4.32 17.56 -3.52
N LYS A 160 -5.54 18.10 -3.60
CA LYS A 160 -5.88 19.18 -4.53
C LYS A 160 -4.91 20.37 -4.43
N GLU A 161 -4.48 20.70 -3.22
CA GLU A 161 -3.50 21.77 -2.94
C GLU A 161 -2.11 21.51 -3.52
N LEU A 162 -1.74 20.23 -3.67
CA LEU A 162 -0.46 19.78 -4.21
C LEU A 162 -0.50 19.52 -5.72
N ALA A 163 -1.70 19.48 -6.32
CA ALA A 163 -1.94 19.26 -7.75
C ALA A 163 -3.01 20.23 -8.31
N PRO A 164 -2.72 21.55 -8.38
CA PRO A 164 -3.69 22.57 -8.78
C PRO A 164 -4.20 22.44 -10.23
N TYR A 165 -3.50 21.69 -11.08
CA TYR A 165 -3.87 21.44 -12.47
C TYR A 165 -4.52 20.05 -12.69
N GLY A 166 -4.92 19.39 -11.60
CA GLY A 166 -5.34 18.01 -11.62
C GLY A 166 -4.18 17.02 -11.72
N GLN A 167 -4.49 15.74 -11.65
CA GLN A 167 -3.51 14.66 -11.78
C GLN A 167 -3.64 13.98 -13.14
N PRO A 168 -2.53 13.54 -13.77
CA PRO A 168 -2.58 12.79 -15.01
C PRO A 168 -3.45 11.54 -14.87
N LEU A 169 -4.19 11.20 -15.93
CA LEU A 169 -5.10 10.05 -15.96
C LEU A 169 -4.50 8.89 -16.77
N VAL A 170 -4.98 7.67 -16.53
CA VAL A 170 -4.50 6.45 -17.20
C VAL A 170 -5.60 5.39 -17.29
N ARG A 171 -5.50 4.48 -18.28
CA ARG A 171 -6.27 3.23 -18.33
C ARG A 171 -5.37 2.07 -17.86
N LYS A 172 -5.40 1.73 -16.57
CA LYS A 172 -4.50 0.71 -15.99
C LYS A 172 -4.54 -0.63 -16.73
N ALA A 173 -5.72 -1.06 -17.18
CA ALA A 173 -5.89 -2.32 -17.92
C ALA A 173 -5.12 -2.34 -19.25
N ALA A 174 -4.98 -1.20 -19.93
CA ALA A 174 -4.21 -1.11 -21.18
C ALA A 174 -2.73 -1.42 -20.91
N HIS A 175 -2.21 -1.10 -19.73
CA HIS A 175 -0.82 -1.36 -19.41
C HIS A 175 -0.52 -2.87 -19.23
N LEU A 176 -1.54 -3.75 -19.12
CA LEU A 176 -1.34 -5.21 -19.09
C LEU A 176 -1.08 -5.82 -20.48
N ILE A 177 -1.31 -5.07 -21.56
CA ILE A 177 -1.15 -5.50 -22.95
C ILE A 177 0.16 -6.26 -23.21
N PRO A 178 1.35 -5.82 -22.75
CA PRO A 178 2.60 -6.47 -23.13
C PRO A 178 2.64 -7.93 -22.68
N GLN A 179 2.13 -8.21 -21.48
CA GLN A 179 2.06 -9.56 -20.94
C GLN A 179 0.97 -10.39 -21.62
N LEU A 180 -0.18 -9.79 -21.95
CA LEU A 180 -1.23 -10.50 -22.69
C LEU A 180 -0.79 -10.89 -24.10
N VAL A 181 0.00 -10.05 -24.76
CA VAL A 181 0.65 -10.36 -26.04
C VAL A 181 1.69 -11.47 -25.87
N LYS A 182 2.58 -11.37 -24.87
CA LYS A 182 3.57 -12.42 -24.55
C LYS A 182 2.90 -13.79 -24.31
N LYS A 183 1.75 -13.80 -23.63
CA LYS A 183 0.95 -15.00 -23.35
C LYS A 183 0.11 -15.49 -24.55
N GLY A 184 0.07 -14.71 -25.64
CA GLY A 184 -0.71 -15.00 -26.84
C GLY A 184 -2.22 -14.90 -26.65
N LEU A 185 -2.67 -14.17 -25.63
CA LEU A 185 -4.09 -13.95 -25.31
C LEU A 185 -4.68 -12.81 -26.13
N VAL A 186 -3.84 -11.88 -26.58
CA VAL A 186 -4.16 -10.81 -27.53
C VAL A 186 -3.02 -10.71 -28.54
N SER A 187 -3.33 -10.40 -29.79
CA SER A 187 -2.36 -10.13 -30.85
C SER A 187 -2.07 -8.63 -30.97
N VAL A 188 -0.91 -8.28 -31.53
CA VAL A 188 -0.58 -6.87 -31.81
C VAL A 188 -1.63 -6.23 -32.73
N ALA A 189 -2.16 -6.99 -33.71
CA ALA A 189 -3.21 -6.51 -34.61
C ALA A 189 -4.52 -6.17 -33.87
N GLU A 190 -4.93 -7.00 -32.91
CA GLU A 190 -6.10 -6.69 -32.06
C GLU A 190 -5.85 -5.44 -31.20
N VAL A 191 -4.63 -5.25 -30.69
CA VAL A 191 -4.28 -4.04 -29.92
C VAL A 191 -4.31 -2.79 -30.79
N THR A 192 -3.76 -2.85 -32.00
CA THR A 192 -3.84 -1.73 -32.95
C THR A 192 -5.29 -1.40 -33.28
N ALA A 193 -6.13 -2.40 -33.54
CA ALA A 193 -7.56 -2.18 -33.76
C ALA A 193 -8.28 -1.55 -32.54
N LEU A 194 -7.89 -1.93 -31.32
CA LEU A 194 -8.40 -1.30 -30.09
C LEU A 194 -7.98 0.17 -30.00
N MET A 195 -6.74 0.50 -30.37
CA MET A 195 -6.23 1.88 -30.38
C MET A 195 -6.95 2.74 -31.44
N ASP A 196 -7.11 2.21 -32.65
CA ASP A 196 -7.78 2.90 -33.77
C ASP A 196 -9.27 3.13 -33.48
N GLY A 197 -9.93 2.18 -32.81
CA GLY A 197 -11.32 2.27 -32.39
C GLY A 197 -11.56 3.04 -31.09
N ALA A 198 -10.50 3.43 -30.36
CA ALA A 198 -10.66 4.14 -29.09
C ALA A 198 -11.16 5.58 -29.31
N THR A 199 -12.18 5.98 -28.55
CA THR A 199 -12.68 7.37 -28.56
C THR A 199 -11.98 8.26 -27.52
N SER A 200 -11.36 7.66 -26.50
CA SER A 200 -10.70 8.36 -25.40
C SER A 200 -9.20 8.49 -25.65
N ASP A 201 -8.68 9.72 -25.63
CA ASP A 201 -7.24 9.98 -25.76
C ASP A 201 -6.44 9.31 -24.64
N VAL A 202 -6.98 9.28 -23.42
CA VAL A 202 -6.36 8.57 -22.29
C VAL A 202 -6.15 7.08 -22.60
N LEU A 203 -7.10 6.43 -23.29
CA LEU A 203 -6.95 5.03 -23.71
C LEU A 203 -5.91 4.88 -24.82
N LYS A 204 -5.92 5.75 -25.83
CA LYS A 204 -4.92 5.75 -26.91
C LYS A 204 -3.51 5.90 -26.36
N ASP A 205 -3.29 6.89 -25.48
CA ASP A 205 -2.01 7.15 -24.84
C ASP A 205 -1.56 5.96 -23.98
N SER A 206 -2.49 5.36 -23.23
CA SER A 206 -2.18 4.18 -22.41
C SER A 206 -1.80 2.97 -23.27
N ILE A 207 -2.46 2.75 -24.40
CA ILE A 207 -2.10 1.68 -25.36
C ILE A 207 -0.76 1.99 -26.03
N ALA A 208 -0.52 3.22 -26.46
CA ALA A 208 0.74 3.63 -27.09
C ALA A 208 1.93 3.41 -26.15
N ASN A 209 1.80 3.82 -24.88
CA ASN A 209 2.80 3.56 -23.84
C ASN A 209 3.07 2.06 -23.65
N ALA A 210 2.02 1.23 -23.68
CA ALA A 210 2.16 -0.22 -23.57
C ALA A 210 2.85 -0.84 -24.80
N LEU A 211 2.48 -0.42 -26.01
CA LEU A 211 3.08 -0.91 -27.25
C LEU A 211 4.56 -0.57 -27.37
N ALA A 212 5.00 0.58 -26.84
CA ALA A 212 6.41 0.95 -26.82
C ALA A 212 7.31 -0.06 -26.09
N THR A 213 6.76 -0.83 -25.14
CA THR A 213 7.49 -1.91 -24.44
C THR A 213 7.61 -3.19 -25.25
N LEU A 214 6.75 -3.39 -26.26
CA LEU A 214 6.76 -4.59 -27.12
C LEU A 214 7.76 -4.48 -28.27
N THR A 215 8.08 -3.26 -28.70
CA THR A 215 9.18 -3.05 -29.64
C THR A 215 10.49 -3.25 -28.88
N PRO A 216 11.42 -4.11 -29.37
CA PRO A 216 12.79 -4.15 -28.87
C PRO A 216 13.48 -2.85 -29.28
N THR A 217 13.11 -1.77 -28.63
CA THR A 217 13.85 -0.53 -28.73
C THR A 217 15.14 -0.81 -28.00
N THR A 218 16.26 -0.81 -28.71
CA THR A 218 17.58 -0.60 -28.12
C THR A 218 17.52 0.69 -27.31
N ALA A 219 17.06 0.61 -26.07
CA ALA A 219 17.18 1.67 -25.10
C ALA A 219 18.64 1.69 -24.66
N LYS A 220 19.49 2.23 -25.53
CA LYS A 220 20.59 3.07 -25.07
C LYS A 220 19.95 4.14 -24.21
N ILE A 221 19.94 3.90 -22.90
CA ILE A 221 19.93 5.01 -21.97
C ILE A 221 21.09 5.90 -22.39
N VAL A 222 20.77 7.19 -22.48
CA VAL A 222 21.72 8.28 -22.51
C VAL A 222 22.77 7.97 -21.45
N CYS A 223 23.90 7.41 -21.86
CA CYS A 223 25.14 7.67 -21.16
C CYS A 223 25.29 9.18 -21.23
N GLU A 224 24.76 9.89 -20.22
CA GLU A 224 25.52 11.00 -19.69
C GLU A 224 26.93 10.45 -19.57
N ALA A 225 27.85 11.05 -20.34
CA ALA A 225 29.20 10.56 -20.51
C ALA A 225 29.66 9.97 -19.18
N LYS A 226 29.93 8.65 -19.15
CA LYS A 226 30.48 7.99 -17.96
C LYS A 226 31.71 8.82 -17.60
N LYS A 227 31.57 9.74 -16.65
CA LYS A 227 32.71 10.43 -16.10
C LYS A 227 33.50 9.29 -15.50
N GLU A 228 34.66 9.02 -16.06
CA GLU A 228 35.62 8.14 -15.41
C GLU A 228 35.95 8.82 -14.08
N PHE A 229 35.26 8.37 -13.04
CA PHE A 229 35.55 8.81 -11.71
C PHE A 229 36.90 8.22 -11.33
N GLY A 230 37.85 9.08 -10.98
CA GLY A 230 39.15 8.62 -10.50
C GLY A 230 38.99 7.67 -9.31
N ARG A 231 40.00 6.84 -9.04
CA ARG A 231 39.99 5.83 -7.96
C ARG A 231 39.66 6.37 -6.56
N ASP A 232 39.70 7.70 -6.38
CA ASP A 232 39.47 8.40 -5.12
C ASP A 232 38.12 9.17 -5.04
N TRP A 233 37.21 9.02 -6.00
CA TRP A 233 35.98 9.82 -6.04
C TRP A 233 35.09 9.66 -4.80
N LEU A 234 35.04 8.46 -4.20
CA LEU A 234 34.32 8.21 -2.94
C LEU A 234 34.79 9.13 -1.80
N LYS A 235 36.08 9.51 -1.76
CA LYS A 235 36.60 10.45 -0.76
C LYS A 235 36.08 11.87 -0.97
N ASN A 236 35.69 12.22 -2.20
CA ASN A 236 35.12 13.53 -2.55
C ASN A 236 33.59 13.54 -2.55
N LEU A 237 32.93 12.39 -2.38
CA LEU A 237 31.47 12.26 -2.39
C LEU A 237 30.75 13.29 -1.49
N PRO A 238 31.19 13.57 -0.24
CA PRO A 238 30.54 14.60 0.57
C PRO A 238 30.56 15.99 -0.08
N LYS A 239 31.63 16.34 -0.80
CA LYS A 239 31.74 17.63 -1.51
C LYS A 239 30.85 17.67 -2.74
N GLU A 240 30.76 16.57 -3.49
CA GLU A 240 29.88 16.47 -4.65
C GLU A 240 28.40 16.58 -4.25
N ILE A 241 27.99 15.87 -3.20
CA ILE A 241 26.63 15.97 -2.64
C ILE A 241 26.35 17.40 -2.15
N ALA A 242 27.28 18.01 -1.41
CA ALA A 242 27.12 19.39 -0.95
C ALA A 242 26.96 20.40 -2.10
N PHE A 243 27.60 20.17 -3.24
CA PHE A 243 27.43 21.00 -4.43
C PHE A 243 26.03 20.84 -5.05
N GLU A 244 25.52 19.61 -5.17
CA GLU A 244 24.17 19.37 -5.70
C GLU A 244 23.08 19.89 -4.76
N LEU A 245 23.27 19.80 -3.43
CA LEU A 245 22.34 20.37 -2.46
C LEU A 245 22.21 21.89 -2.60
N LYS A 246 23.31 22.61 -2.89
CA LYS A 246 23.26 24.04 -3.18
C LYS A 246 22.41 24.36 -4.41
N LYS A 247 22.41 23.50 -5.45
CA LYS A 247 21.53 23.69 -6.61
C LYS A 247 20.06 23.51 -6.23
N LEU A 248 19.76 22.56 -5.34
CA LEU A 248 18.42 22.39 -4.82
C LEU A 248 17.99 23.62 -3.99
N ASP A 249 18.89 24.21 -3.19
CA ASP A 249 18.60 25.43 -2.41
C ASP A 249 18.26 26.60 -3.35
N MET A 250 19.01 26.75 -4.45
CA MET A 250 18.74 27.77 -5.47
C MET A 250 17.38 27.56 -6.16
N ARG A 251 17.01 26.30 -6.43
CA ARG A 251 15.71 25.97 -7.04
C ARG A 251 14.55 26.25 -6.08
N GLU A 252 14.70 25.89 -4.82
CA GLU A 252 13.72 26.18 -3.77
C GLU A 252 13.48 27.70 -3.64
N ALA A 253 14.54 28.50 -3.64
CA ALA A 253 14.43 29.96 -3.65
C ALA A 253 13.67 30.49 -4.88
N LEU A 254 13.87 29.88 -6.06
CA LEU A 254 13.14 30.22 -7.28
C LEU A 254 11.65 29.84 -7.16
N ASP A 255 11.33 28.68 -6.61
CA ASP A 255 9.95 28.23 -6.46
C ASP A 255 9.18 29.08 -5.42
N ILE A 256 9.85 29.53 -4.35
CA ILE A 256 9.33 30.56 -3.43
C ILE A 256 9.04 31.86 -4.19
N SER A 257 9.97 32.31 -5.06
CA SER A 257 9.77 33.54 -5.84
C SER A 257 8.60 33.46 -6.84
N ARG A 258 8.22 32.24 -7.25
CA ARG A 258 7.07 31.94 -8.11
C ARG A 258 5.76 31.82 -7.35
N ASN A 259 5.77 32.05 -6.04
CA ASN A 259 4.62 31.92 -5.16
C ASN A 259 3.97 30.52 -5.20
N MET A 260 4.80 29.47 -5.32
CA MET A 260 4.32 28.10 -5.21
C MET A 260 3.86 27.78 -3.77
N PRO A 261 2.86 26.91 -3.57
CA PRO A 261 2.42 26.53 -2.23
C PRO A 261 3.58 25.97 -1.37
N PRO A 262 3.76 26.41 -0.11
CA PRO A 262 4.87 25.96 0.74
C PRO A 262 4.96 24.44 0.93
N ALA A 263 3.81 23.77 1.03
CA ALA A 263 3.74 22.32 1.12
C ALA A 263 4.30 21.63 -0.14
N ARG A 264 4.02 22.20 -1.32
CA ARG A 264 4.54 21.71 -2.61
C ARG A 264 6.05 21.88 -2.70
N ILE A 265 6.58 23.04 -2.29
CA ILE A 265 8.03 23.31 -2.28
C ILE A 265 8.76 22.31 -1.38
N THR A 266 8.24 22.10 -0.17
CA THR A 266 8.81 21.13 0.79
C THR A 266 8.78 19.71 0.23
N TRP A 267 7.70 19.32 -0.44
CA TRP A 267 7.57 18.01 -1.08
C TRP A 267 8.58 17.85 -2.24
N GLU A 268 8.69 18.84 -3.14
CA GLU A 268 9.64 18.79 -4.26
C GLU A 268 11.09 18.70 -3.79
N ARG A 269 11.43 19.45 -2.72
CA ARG A 269 12.76 19.39 -2.11
C ARG A 269 13.10 17.98 -1.65
N ARG A 270 12.24 17.37 -0.84
CA ARG A 270 12.44 16.00 -0.33
C ARG A 270 12.53 14.97 -1.45
N ASN A 271 11.68 15.10 -2.47
CA ASN A 271 11.70 14.21 -3.63
C ASN A 271 13.04 14.31 -4.40
N ASN A 272 13.53 15.53 -4.63
CA ASN A 272 14.81 15.74 -5.32
C ASN A 272 16.00 15.22 -4.51
N GLU A 273 15.97 15.34 -3.18
CA GLU A 273 16.98 14.75 -2.29
C GLU A 273 17.00 13.21 -2.39
N ASP A 274 15.84 12.54 -2.39
CA ASP A 274 15.77 11.08 -2.54
C ASP A 274 16.24 10.61 -3.91
N VAL A 275 15.94 11.36 -4.98
CA VAL A 275 16.49 11.12 -6.32
C VAL A 275 18.01 11.24 -6.31
N LEU A 276 18.56 12.28 -5.67
CA LEU A 276 20.00 12.49 -5.55
C LEU A 276 20.68 11.32 -4.80
N ILE A 277 20.08 10.87 -3.69
CA ILE A 277 20.52 9.69 -2.94
C ILE A 277 20.55 8.46 -3.86
N GLY A 278 19.50 8.23 -4.64
CA GLY A 278 19.40 7.12 -5.59
C GLY A 278 20.51 7.13 -6.64
N VAL A 279 20.79 8.29 -7.25
CA VAL A 279 21.85 8.44 -8.27
C VAL A 279 23.23 8.10 -7.69
N TYR A 280 23.57 8.61 -6.51
CA TYR A 280 24.87 8.30 -5.89
C TYR A 280 24.93 6.86 -5.37
N ALA A 281 23.83 6.33 -4.84
CA ALA A 281 23.73 4.93 -4.42
C ALA A 281 24.02 3.97 -5.57
N GLU A 282 23.46 4.21 -6.76
CA GLU A 282 23.73 3.39 -7.93
C GLU A 282 25.22 3.39 -8.31
N ARG A 283 25.85 4.58 -8.31
CA ARG A 283 27.30 4.70 -8.60
C ARG A 283 28.18 4.02 -7.56
N ILE A 284 27.82 4.11 -6.29
CA ILE A 284 28.49 3.40 -5.19
C ILE A 284 28.37 1.90 -5.40
N ALA A 285 27.17 1.41 -5.77
CA ALA A 285 26.94 0.00 -6.04
C ALA A 285 27.83 -0.52 -7.17
N GLU A 286 27.87 0.20 -8.30
CA GLU A 286 28.74 -0.13 -9.44
C GLU A 286 30.22 -0.19 -9.03
N THR A 287 30.66 0.74 -8.17
CA THR A 287 32.05 0.78 -7.68
C THR A 287 32.37 -0.42 -6.80
N ILE A 288 31.47 -0.81 -5.88
CA ILE A 288 31.64 -2.00 -5.02
C ILE A 288 31.70 -3.28 -5.87
N ILE A 289 30.85 -3.36 -6.90
CA ILE A 289 30.81 -4.52 -7.81
C ILE A 289 32.09 -4.60 -8.62
N ALA A 290 32.57 -3.49 -9.17
CA ALA A 290 33.76 -3.46 -10.01
C ALA A 290 35.05 -3.75 -9.22
N GLU A 291 35.21 -3.15 -8.03
CA GLU A 291 36.46 -3.24 -7.27
C GLU A 291 36.20 -3.40 -5.77
N GLN A 292 36.35 -4.63 -5.26
CA GLN A 292 36.07 -4.95 -3.85
C GLN A 292 36.95 -4.19 -2.85
N SER A 293 38.16 -3.76 -3.26
CA SER A 293 39.08 -2.96 -2.43
C SER A 293 38.46 -1.63 -2.00
N GLN A 294 37.55 -1.08 -2.81
CA GLN A 294 36.88 0.21 -2.59
C GLN A 294 36.00 0.19 -1.34
N TRP A 295 35.61 -1.00 -0.87
CA TRP A 295 34.92 -1.18 0.40
C TRP A 295 35.63 -0.45 1.57
N LYS A 296 36.97 -0.47 1.59
CA LYS A 296 37.77 0.17 2.65
C LYS A 296 37.56 1.69 2.74
N ASN A 297 37.03 2.32 1.69
CA ASN A 297 36.77 3.75 1.62
C ASN A 297 35.38 4.14 2.13
N LEU A 298 34.47 3.18 2.36
CA LEU A 298 33.08 3.45 2.78
C LEU A 298 32.90 3.73 4.29
N PRO A 299 33.57 3.04 5.23
CA PRO A 299 33.35 3.29 6.65
C PRO A 299 33.51 4.77 7.07
N PRO A 300 34.51 5.53 6.59
CA PRO A 300 34.61 6.96 6.87
C PRO A 300 33.37 7.79 6.52
N LEU A 301 32.64 7.37 5.47
CA LEU A 301 31.45 8.06 4.96
C LEU A 301 30.17 7.70 5.74
N LEU A 302 30.22 6.68 6.60
CA LEU A 302 29.10 6.22 7.42
C LEU A 302 29.10 6.85 8.83
N TYR A 303 30.19 7.49 9.24
CA TYR A 303 30.31 8.11 10.58
C TYR A 303 29.58 9.45 10.68
N ASP A 304 29.27 9.87 11.92
CA ASP A 304 28.45 11.05 12.27
C ASP A 304 28.91 12.38 11.65
N ASN A 305 30.19 12.51 11.29
CA ASN A 305 30.71 13.72 10.65
C ASN A 305 30.29 13.87 9.18
N SER A 306 29.69 12.82 8.58
CA SER A 306 29.20 12.86 7.20
C SER A 306 27.75 13.35 7.14
N PRO A 307 27.39 14.19 6.15
CA PRO A 307 26.00 14.60 5.94
C PRO A 307 25.05 13.40 5.84
N THR A 308 23.83 13.50 6.38
CA THR A 308 22.84 12.42 6.36
C THR A 308 22.57 11.89 4.95
N ILE A 309 22.48 12.78 3.94
CA ILE A 309 22.29 12.40 2.53
C ILE A 309 23.45 11.54 2.00
N THR A 310 24.70 11.84 2.40
CA THR A 310 25.86 11.01 2.07
C THR A 310 25.76 9.64 2.71
N ARG A 311 25.42 9.58 4.00
CA ARG A 311 25.26 8.32 4.73
C ARG A 311 24.17 7.45 4.09
N LEU A 312 23.01 8.03 3.78
CA LEU A 312 21.91 7.36 3.08
C LEU A 312 22.32 6.83 1.70
N ALA A 313 23.05 7.62 0.91
CA ALA A 313 23.56 7.19 -0.39
C ALA A 313 24.50 5.98 -0.27
N VAL A 314 25.38 5.96 0.74
CA VAL A 314 26.26 4.81 0.99
C VAL A 314 25.46 3.58 1.41
N ILE A 315 24.54 3.71 2.37
CA ILE A 315 23.72 2.59 2.85
C ILE A 315 22.92 1.98 1.69
N ARG A 316 22.22 2.81 0.90
CA ARG A 316 21.44 2.37 -0.25
C ARG A 316 22.33 1.79 -1.36
N GLY A 317 23.52 2.36 -1.56
CA GLY A 317 24.48 1.84 -2.54
C GLY A 317 25.03 0.47 -2.18
N VAL A 318 25.31 0.21 -0.89
CA VAL A 318 25.70 -1.12 -0.42
C VAL A 318 24.54 -2.11 -0.60
N ARG A 319 23.31 -1.71 -0.28
CA ARG A 319 22.10 -2.53 -0.53
C ARG A 319 22.00 -2.96 -1.99
N MET A 320 22.03 -1.99 -2.91
CA MET A 320 21.95 -2.22 -4.36
C MET A 320 23.12 -3.08 -4.88
N ALA A 321 24.32 -2.94 -4.31
CA ALA A 321 25.46 -3.80 -4.66
C ALA A 321 25.17 -5.26 -4.30
N VAL A 322 24.68 -5.52 -3.08
CA VAL A 322 24.33 -6.87 -2.62
C VAL A 322 23.18 -7.46 -3.44
N GLU A 323 22.14 -6.68 -3.76
CA GLU A 323 21.05 -7.11 -4.64
C GLU A 323 21.57 -7.58 -6.00
N LYS A 324 22.37 -6.75 -6.68
CA LYS A 324 22.96 -7.08 -7.99
C LYS A 324 23.89 -8.30 -7.91
N LEU A 325 24.69 -8.41 -6.84
CA LEU A 325 25.62 -9.53 -6.64
C LEU A 325 24.90 -10.83 -6.30
N THR A 326 23.74 -10.83 -5.63
CA THR A 326 23.02 -12.06 -5.27
C THR A 326 22.70 -12.92 -6.50
N GLY A 327 22.38 -12.28 -7.64
CA GLY A 327 22.10 -12.98 -8.90
C GLY A 327 23.34 -13.47 -9.66
N SER A 328 24.53 -12.91 -9.39
CA SER A 328 25.75 -13.20 -10.18
C SER A 328 26.89 -13.86 -9.39
N ASP A 329 27.06 -13.50 -8.12
CA ASP A 329 28.13 -13.93 -7.21
C ASP A 329 27.67 -13.84 -5.74
N LEU A 330 27.00 -14.90 -5.27
CA LEU A 330 26.45 -14.99 -3.92
C LEU A 330 27.54 -14.91 -2.83
N ALA A 331 28.75 -15.43 -3.10
CA ALA A 331 29.83 -15.42 -2.12
C ALA A 331 30.32 -13.97 -1.89
N LYS A 332 30.47 -13.20 -2.96
CA LYS A 332 30.82 -11.78 -2.88
C LYS A 332 29.69 -10.95 -2.26
N ALA A 333 28.43 -11.24 -2.58
CA ALA A 333 27.27 -10.61 -1.92
C ALA A 333 27.32 -10.78 -0.39
N ARG A 334 27.52 -12.02 0.07
CA ARG A 334 27.65 -12.34 1.50
C ARG A 334 28.84 -11.64 2.15
N HIS A 335 29.99 -11.56 1.46
CA HIS A 335 31.16 -10.87 1.99
C HIS A 335 30.92 -9.37 2.18
N VAL A 336 30.30 -8.68 1.21
CA VAL A 336 29.93 -7.27 1.32
C VAL A 336 28.94 -7.07 2.48
N CYS A 337 27.91 -7.93 2.56
CA CYS A 337 26.93 -7.91 3.64
C CYS A 337 27.56 -8.03 5.03
N VAL A 338 28.41 -9.03 5.25
CA VAL A 338 29.07 -9.26 6.57
C VAL A 338 29.90 -8.05 6.98
N ASN A 339 30.69 -7.49 6.07
CA ASN A 339 31.50 -6.31 6.39
C ASN A 339 30.63 -5.08 6.69
N PHE A 340 29.52 -4.90 5.97
CA PHE A 340 28.58 -3.81 6.25
C PHE A 340 27.94 -3.98 7.63
N MET A 341 27.45 -5.18 7.95
CA MET A 341 26.85 -5.47 9.25
C MET A 341 27.80 -5.18 10.41
N LEU A 342 29.08 -5.55 10.29
CA LEU A 342 30.12 -5.22 11.28
C LEU A 342 30.36 -3.71 11.41
N CYS A 343 30.22 -2.96 10.31
CA CYS A 343 30.38 -1.51 10.31
C CYS A 343 29.22 -0.81 11.03
N ILE A 344 27.98 -1.19 10.71
CA ILE A 344 26.78 -0.58 11.28
C ILE A 344 26.63 -0.93 12.76
N GLN A 345 26.86 -2.19 13.18
CA GLN A 345 26.76 -2.60 14.59
C GLN A 345 27.65 -1.79 15.53
N LYS A 346 28.82 -1.36 15.05
CA LYS A 346 29.80 -0.64 15.86
C LYS A 346 29.52 0.85 16.02
N ASN A 347 28.76 1.47 15.11
CA ASN A 347 28.83 2.92 14.91
C ASN A 347 27.50 3.62 14.61
N TRP A 348 26.39 2.90 14.59
CA TRP A 348 25.09 3.52 14.33
C TRP A 348 24.48 4.11 15.62
N ARG A 349 24.13 5.40 15.58
CA ARG A 349 23.48 6.16 16.67
C ARG A 349 22.11 6.68 16.21
N ASP A 350 21.40 7.37 17.12
CA ASP A 350 19.99 7.80 17.09
C ASP A 350 19.55 8.73 15.92
N ASP A 351 19.94 8.46 14.68
CA ASP A 351 19.38 9.10 13.49
C ASP A 351 18.25 8.24 12.91
N LEU A 352 17.01 8.67 13.10
CA LEU A 352 15.82 7.95 12.68
C LEU A 352 15.79 7.66 11.17
N GLN A 353 16.32 8.55 10.32
CA GLN A 353 16.33 8.33 8.87
C GLN A 353 17.29 7.22 8.48
N ILE A 354 18.45 7.17 9.14
CA ILE A 354 19.43 6.11 8.96
C ILE A 354 18.86 4.78 9.43
N TRP A 355 18.16 4.77 10.58
CA TRP A 355 17.48 3.59 11.09
C TRP A 355 16.41 3.04 10.13
N ASP A 356 15.57 3.90 9.55
CA ASP A 356 14.57 3.49 8.56
C ASP A 356 15.20 2.90 7.28
N GLU A 357 16.31 3.47 6.81
CA GLU A 357 17.03 2.94 5.65
C GLU A 357 17.73 1.62 5.98
N LEU A 358 18.29 1.46 7.20
CA LEU A 358 18.87 0.19 7.63
C LEU A 358 17.81 -0.92 7.73
N GLU A 359 16.63 -0.63 8.26
CA GLU A 359 15.50 -1.57 8.26
C GLU A 359 15.16 -2.01 6.83
N THR A 360 15.15 -1.07 5.89
CA THR A 360 14.94 -1.35 4.46
C THR A 360 16.02 -2.29 3.91
N VAL A 361 17.30 -1.98 4.16
CA VAL A 361 18.43 -2.82 3.71
C VAL A 361 18.34 -4.24 4.25
N LEU A 362 18.12 -4.39 5.56
CA LEU A 362 18.11 -5.69 6.19
C LEU A 362 16.84 -6.50 5.80
N SER A 363 15.70 -5.83 5.58
CA SER A 363 14.47 -6.50 5.09
C SER A 363 14.71 -7.12 3.71
N TYR A 364 15.35 -6.36 2.82
CA TYR A 364 15.75 -6.87 1.50
C TYR A 364 16.66 -8.08 1.61
N TRP A 365 17.66 -8.02 2.50
CA TRP A 365 18.63 -9.10 2.65
C TRP A 365 18.03 -10.37 3.26
N ILE A 366 17.02 -10.27 4.13
CA ILE A 366 16.24 -11.44 4.56
C ILE A 366 15.51 -12.05 3.36
N HIS A 367 14.79 -11.23 2.58
CA HIS A 367 14.01 -11.71 1.45
C HIS A 367 14.86 -12.28 0.31
N LEU A 368 16.12 -11.84 0.19
CA LEU A 368 17.12 -12.42 -0.70
C LEU A 368 17.83 -13.66 -0.11
N GLY A 369 17.55 -14.04 1.14
CA GLY A 369 18.21 -15.17 1.81
C GLY A 369 19.69 -14.94 2.11
N ILE A 370 20.12 -13.68 2.21
CA ILE A 370 21.51 -13.29 2.49
C ILE A 370 21.78 -13.32 4.00
N ILE A 371 20.80 -12.91 4.80
CA ILE A 371 20.86 -12.94 6.27
C ILE A 371 19.68 -13.75 6.83
N ALA A 372 19.80 -14.20 8.08
CA ALA A 372 18.73 -14.89 8.78
C ALA A 372 17.81 -13.89 9.52
N GLU A 373 16.59 -14.31 9.85
CA GLU A 373 15.66 -13.51 10.67
C GLU A 373 16.28 -13.09 12.02
N ALA A 374 17.09 -13.96 12.63
CA ALA A 374 17.79 -13.67 13.88
C ALA A 374 18.74 -12.47 13.76
N ASP A 375 19.35 -12.23 12.59
CA ASP A 375 20.22 -11.08 12.39
C ASP A 375 19.43 -9.78 12.33
N PHE A 376 18.22 -9.80 11.76
CA PHE A 376 17.32 -8.65 11.73
C PHE A 376 16.81 -8.28 13.12
N LEU A 377 16.40 -9.29 13.90
CA LEU A 377 15.94 -9.10 15.28
C LEU A 377 17.04 -8.54 16.19
N ARG A 378 18.33 -8.84 15.94
CA ARG A 378 19.46 -8.28 16.70
C ARG A 378 19.57 -6.75 16.58
N PHE A 379 19.05 -6.16 15.52
CA PHE A 379 18.98 -4.70 15.37
C PHE A 379 17.71 -4.10 15.99
N GLY A 380 16.86 -4.91 16.64
CA GLY A 380 15.60 -4.45 17.23
C GLY A 380 14.54 -4.10 16.18
N PHE A 381 14.62 -4.68 14.99
CA PHE A 381 13.61 -4.55 13.95
C PHE A 381 12.63 -5.74 13.97
N GLU A 382 11.37 -5.49 13.62
CA GLU A 382 10.34 -6.53 13.44
C GLU A 382 10.08 -6.78 11.96
N ILE A 383 10.00 -8.06 11.55
CA ILE A 383 9.83 -8.38 10.13
C ILE A 383 8.50 -7.81 9.66
N PRO A 384 8.51 -6.88 8.69
CA PRO A 384 7.31 -6.18 8.26
C PRO A 384 6.36 -7.16 7.57
N LYS A 385 5.12 -7.21 8.06
CA LYS A 385 4.05 -8.02 7.47
C LYS A 385 2.96 -7.10 6.93
N LEU A 386 3.09 -6.76 5.64
CA LEU A 386 2.16 -5.88 4.92
C LEU A 386 0.77 -6.51 4.66
N ASP A 387 0.58 -7.78 4.98
CA ASP A 387 -0.69 -8.50 4.88
C ASP A 387 -1.13 -9.11 6.21
N ALA A 388 -0.44 -8.81 7.31
CA ALA A 388 -0.84 -9.29 8.62
C ALA A 388 -2.17 -8.67 9.07
N GLU A 389 -2.94 -9.49 9.78
CA GLU A 389 -4.07 -9.09 10.61
C GLU A 389 -3.60 -8.17 11.75
N PHE A 390 -4.46 -7.24 12.14
CA PHE A 390 -4.14 -6.29 13.22
C PHE A 390 -3.89 -6.99 14.55
N SER A 391 -4.63 -8.06 14.84
CA SER A 391 -4.46 -8.91 16.04
C SER A 391 -3.02 -9.39 16.28
N LYS A 392 -2.18 -9.36 15.23
CA LYS A 392 -0.78 -9.82 15.24
C LYS A 392 0.24 -8.67 15.35
N THR A 393 -0.18 -7.41 15.51
CA THR A 393 0.70 -6.23 15.60
C THR A 393 0.83 -5.71 17.05
N GLY A 394 1.58 -6.44 17.88
CA GLY A 394 1.69 -6.17 19.33
C GLY A 394 2.11 -4.74 19.73
N PRO A 395 3.17 -4.13 19.15
CA PRO A 395 3.65 -2.82 19.58
C PRO A 395 2.64 -1.68 19.37
N LEU A 396 1.86 -1.74 18.29
CA LEU A 396 0.90 -0.68 17.96
C LEU A 396 -0.32 -0.69 18.88
N VAL A 397 -0.75 -1.87 19.35
CA VAL A 397 -1.81 -2.02 20.35
C VAL A 397 -1.49 -1.21 21.61
N MET A 398 -0.23 -1.28 22.06
CA MET A 398 0.23 -0.54 23.25
C MET A 398 0.23 0.97 23.01
N GLU A 399 0.69 1.43 21.85
CA GLU A 399 0.70 2.85 21.49
C GLU A 399 -0.73 3.43 21.42
N ILE A 400 -1.68 2.70 20.84
CA ILE A 400 -3.08 3.15 20.78
C ILE A 400 -3.71 3.14 22.19
N ALA A 401 -3.35 2.18 23.04
CA ALA A 401 -3.87 2.10 24.41
C ALA A 401 -3.51 3.33 25.27
N GLU A 402 -2.44 4.06 24.94
CA GLU A 402 -2.07 5.32 25.61
C GLU A 402 -3.18 6.40 25.51
N PHE A 403 -4.04 6.32 24.50
CA PHE A 403 -5.13 7.27 24.29
C PHE A 403 -6.39 6.96 25.13
N LYS A 404 -6.37 5.89 25.93
CA LYS A 404 -7.49 5.53 26.81
C LYS A 404 -7.89 6.69 27.74
N GLY A 405 -6.91 7.41 28.30
CA GLY A 405 -7.18 8.56 29.16
C GLY A 405 -7.89 9.72 28.45
N ALA A 406 -7.63 9.93 27.15
CA ALA A 406 -8.34 10.93 26.35
C ALA A 406 -9.82 10.54 26.15
N ILE A 407 -10.08 9.26 25.88
CA ILE A 407 -11.43 8.72 25.75
C ILE A 407 -12.21 8.82 27.07
N GLU A 408 -11.57 8.44 28.19
CA GLU A 408 -12.15 8.56 29.52
C GLU A 408 -12.46 10.02 29.88
N SER A 409 -11.61 10.96 29.46
CA SER A 409 -11.84 12.40 29.67
C SER A 409 -13.06 12.91 28.90
N ILE A 410 -13.29 12.43 27.68
CA ILE A 410 -14.51 12.75 26.90
C ILE A 410 -15.74 12.19 27.61
N ALA A 411 -15.66 10.96 28.11
CA ALA A 411 -16.78 10.30 28.77
C ALA A 411 -17.17 10.97 30.11
N GLN A 412 -16.18 11.31 30.93
CA GLN A 412 -16.38 11.84 32.28
C GLN A 412 -16.78 13.31 32.29
N ASN A 413 -16.53 14.04 31.21
CA ASN A 413 -16.91 15.44 31.09
C ASN A 413 -18.30 15.56 30.42
N PRO A 414 -19.35 16.01 31.16
CA PRO A 414 -20.72 16.10 30.62
C PRO A 414 -20.87 17.01 29.41
N GLU A 415 -20.03 18.05 29.31
CA GLU A 415 -20.05 18.95 28.17
C GLU A 415 -19.45 18.30 26.93
N LEU A 416 -18.35 17.55 27.09
CA LEU A 416 -17.71 16.83 25.99
C LEU A 416 -18.54 15.65 25.53
N SER A 417 -19.07 14.84 26.45
CA SER A 417 -19.89 13.68 26.12
C SER A 417 -21.21 14.06 25.44
N ARG A 418 -21.70 15.30 25.62
CA ARG A 418 -22.82 15.85 24.85
C ARG A 418 -22.45 16.16 23.40
N LEU A 419 -21.20 16.55 23.13
CA LEU A 419 -20.73 16.94 21.80
C LEU A 419 -20.15 15.76 21.03
N LEU A 420 -19.45 14.85 21.71
CA LEU A 420 -18.63 13.80 21.13
C LEU A 420 -19.04 12.44 21.67
N TYR A 421 -18.88 11.40 20.84
CA TYR A 421 -18.81 10.04 21.36
C TYR A 421 -17.45 9.85 22.05
N PRO A 422 -17.39 9.18 23.22
CA PRO A 422 -16.13 8.73 23.81
C PRO A 422 -15.65 7.47 23.07
N ALA A 423 -15.35 7.66 21.79
CA ALA A 423 -14.87 6.67 20.85
C ALA A 423 -14.01 7.37 19.79
N ALA A 424 -12.89 6.74 19.43
CA ALA A 424 -11.98 7.16 18.38
C ALA A 424 -11.66 5.99 17.45
N ILE A 425 -11.25 6.32 16.23
CA ILE A 425 -10.59 5.37 15.33
C ILE A 425 -9.17 5.83 15.04
N PHE A 426 -8.25 4.87 14.94
CA PHE A 426 -6.84 5.10 14.62
C PHE A 426 -6.51 4.45 13.28
N PHE A 427 -5.83 5.21 12.42
CA PHE A 427 -5.59 4.83 11.04
C PHE A 427 -4.23 5.29 10.53
N GLY A 428 -4.01 5.13 9.22
CA GLY A 428 -2.81 5.62 8.55
C GLY A 428 -1.69 4.60 8.43
N SER A 429 -0.49 5.10 8.11
CA SER A 429 0.62 4.24 7.68
C SER A 429 1.22 3.37 8.80
N ARG A 430 1.08 3.78 10.07
CA ARG A 430 1.53 3.02 11.25
C ARG A 430 0.73 1.72 11.38
N LEU A 431 -0.59 1.82 11.30
CA LEU A 431 -1.49 0.68 11.33
C LEU A 431 -1.24 -0.35 10.23
N LYS A 432 -0.76 0.13 9.09
CA LYS A 432 -0.55 -0.68 7.90
C LYS A 432 0.84 -1.31 7.84
N ASN A 433 1.67 -1.10 8.87
CA ASN A 433 3.04 -1.60 9.01
C ASN A 433 4.01 -1.13 7.90
N TYR A 434 3.82 0.08 7.37
CA TYR A 434 4.80 0.67 6.43
C TYR A 434 5.25 2.09 6.77
N ALA A 435 4.72 2.66 7.85
CA ALA A 435 5.18 3.92 8.41
C ALA A 435 6.66 3.92 8.76
N LYS A 436 7.33 5.02 8.46
CA LYS A 436 8.64 5.33 9.04
C LYS A 436 8.51 5.48 10.56
N ARG A 437 9.60 5.31 11.31
CA ARG A 437 9.57 5.40 12.78
C ARG A 437 9.13 6.76 13.31
N ASN A 438 9.33 7.80 12.52
CA ASN A 438 8.90 9.17 12.82
C ASN A 438 7.53 9.54 12.24
N ALA A 439 6.79 8.58 11.69
CA ALA A 439 5.45 8.87 11.17
C ALA A 439 4.48 9.08 12.32
N ASP A 440 3.60 10.06 12.14
CA ASP A 440 2.49 10.32 13.05
C ASP A 440 1.47 9.16 12.95
N LEU A 441 0.74 8.96 14.04
CA LEU A 441 -0.45 8.14 14.15
C LEU A 441 -1.66 9.03 13.83
N ASP A 442 -2.48 8.63 12.87
CA ASP A 442 -3.67 9.39 12.50
C ASP A 442 -4.87 8.93 13.34
N ALA A 443 -5.73 9.88 13.75
CA ALA A 443 -6.90 9.59 14.58
C ALA A 443 -8.15 10.33 14.08
N ALA A 444 -9.33 9.72 14.26
CA ALA A 444 -10.63 10.35 14.05
C ALA A 444 -11.55 10.18 15.25
N ILE A 445 -12.46 11.15 15.44
CA ILE A 445 -13.48 11.17 16.50
C ILE A 445 -14.86 11.39 15.88
N PHE A 446 -15.90 10.92 16.56
CA PHE A 446 -17.29 11.07 16.15
C PHE A 446 -17.98 12.21 16.90
N VAL A 447 -18.54 13.16 16.15
CA VAL A 447 -19.38 14.24 16.68
C VAL A 447 -20.84 13.77 16.68
N ARG A 448 -21.53 13.97 17.80
CA ARG A 448 -22.90 13.47 17.99
C ARG A 448 -23.92 14.16 17.07
N PRO A 449 -25.05 13.49 16.76
CA PRO A 449 -26.16 14.11 16.05
C PRO A 449 -26.67 15.39 16.71
N GLY A 450 -27.03 16.37 15.88
CA GLY A 450 -27.63 17.63 16.32
C GLY A 450 -26.65 18.66 16.89
N VAL A 451 -25.35 18.36 16.93
CA VAL A 451 -24.33 19.36 17.32
C VAL A 451 -24.28 20.46 16.27
N PRO A 452 -24.42 21.75 16.66
CA PRO A 452 -24.31 22.86 15.72
C PRO A 452 -22.88 23.05 15.21
N GLU A 453 -22.72 23.41 13.93
CA GLU A 453 -21.41 23.65 13.31
C GLU A 453 -20.61 24.78 13.99
N LYS A 454 -21.28 25.75 14.61
CA LYS A 454 -20.62 26.81 15.42
C LYS A 454 -19.77 26.26 16.57
N GLU A 455 -20.04 25.04 17.04
CA GLU A 455 -19.24 24.39 18.08
C GLU A 455 -17.93 23.80 17.55
N ARG A 456 -17.74 23.74 16.23
CA ARG A 456 -16.58 23.11 15.58
C ARG A 456 -15.24 23.68 16.03
N ALA A 457 -15.12 25.01 16.09
CA ALA A 457 -13.88 25.66 16.55
C ALA A 457 -13.50 25.24 17.99
N LYS A 458 -14.52 25.10 18.85
CA LYS A 458 -14.36 24.64 20.23
C LYS A 458 -13.98 23.17 20.28
N ILE A 459 -14.66 22.31 19.51
CA ILE A 459 -14.35 20.88 19.39
C ILE A 459 -12.89 20.70 18.97
N ARG A 460 -12.45 21.42 17.93
CA ARG A 460 -11.05 21.37 17.45
C ARG A 460 -10.04 21.76 18.50
N HIS A 461 -10.32 22.83 19.25
CA HIS A 461 -9.43 23.26 20.34
C HIS A 461 -9.28 22.16 21.41
N ILE A 462 -10.38 21.50 21.77
CA ILE A 462 -10.40 20.44 22.78
C ILE A 462 -9.68 19.18 22.25
N LEU A 463 -9.97 18.77 21.02
CA LEU A 463 -9.31 17.62 20.41
C LEU A 463 -7.80 17.83 20.29
N ALA A 464 -7.37 19.03 19.90
CA ALA A 464 -5.94 19.37 19.84
C ALA A 464 -5.26 19.25 21.21
N GLN A 465 -5.97 19.54 22.32
CA GLN A 465 -5.44 19.37 23.67
C GLN A 465 -5.41 17.91 24.10
N LEU A 466 -6.51 17.17 23.93
CA LEU A 466 -6.65 15.77 24.34
C LEU A 466 -5.71 14.84 23.55
N PHE A 467 -5.47 15.16 22.28
CA PHE A 467 -4.60 14.39 21.37
C PHE A 467 -3.28 15.12 21.07
N SER A 468 -2.84 15.99 21.98
CA SER A 468 -1.57 16.73 21.88
C SER A 468 -0.31 15.85 22.06
N SER A 469 -0.47 14.55 22.34
CA SER A 469 0.65 13.63 22.47
C SER A 469 1.48 13.60 21.19
N LYS A 470 2.78 13.31 21.33
CA LYS A 470 3.77 13.38 20.24
C LYS A 470 3.41 12.53 19.02
N ASN A 471 2.52 11.54 19.17
CA ASN A 471 2.22 10.59 18.11
C ASN A 471 1.05 11.04 17.22
N VAL A 472 0.06 11.81 17.70
CA VAL A 472 -1.08 12.27 16.85
C VAL A 472 -0.94 13.74 16.42
N GLY A 473 -0.12 14.52 17.13
CA GLY A 473 0.19 15.90 16.73
C GLY A 473 -1.02 16.85 16.72
N GLY A 474 -2.11 16.50 17.43
CA GLY A 474 -3.33 17.29 17.54
C GLY A 474 -4.16 17.41 16.26
N LYS A 475 -3.87 16.64 15.20
CA LYS A 475 -4.62 16.64 13.93
C LYS A 475 -5.61 15.49 13.91
N VAL A 476 -6.79 15.73 14.49
CA VAL A 476 -7.85 14.72 14.58
C VAL A 476 -8.91 14.99 13.52
N VAL A 477 -9.28 13.96 12.76
CA VAL A 477 -10.38 14.00 11.78
C VAL A 477 -11.73 13.88 12.50
N GLU A 478 -12.74 14.59 12.01
CA GLU A 478 -14.07 14.66 12.58
C GLU A 478 -15.08 13.93 11.68
N PHE A 479 -15.72 12.89 12.21
CA PHE A 479 -16.91 12.29 11.62
C PHE A 479 -18.15 12.90 12.27
N TRP A 480 -18.78 13.85 11.59
CA TRP A 480 -20.04 14.43 12.06
C TRP A 480 -21.20 13.51 11.72
N LEU A 481 -21.95 13.08 12.72
CA LEU A 481 -23.05 12.14 12.52
C LEU A 481 -24.40 12.85 12.50
N GLU A 482 -25.33 12.30 11.72
CA GLU A 482 -26.74 12.67 11.70
C GLU A 482 -27.60 11.46 12.04
N ALA A 483 -28.72 11.71 12.72
CA ALA A 483 -29.72 10.68 12.98
C ALA A 483 -30.66 10.55 11.77
N GLU A 484 -30.82 9.33 11.29
CA GLU A 484 -31.77 8.95 10.23
C GLU A 484 -32.68 7.84 10.78
N GLY A 485 -33.72 8.24 11.51
CA GLY A 485 -34.53 7.31 12.29
C GLY A 485 -33.71 6.68 13.41
N GLU A 486 -33.62 5.34 13.43
CA GLU A 486 -32.78 4.59 14.37
C GLU A 486 -31.33 4.42 13.92
N LYS A 487 -30.99 4.89 12.72
CA LYS A 487 -29.65 4.76 12.12
C LYS A 487 -28.85 6.05 12.25
N LEU A 488 -27.54 5.91 12.09
CA LEU A 488 -26.60 7.02 11.99
C LEU A 488 -26.02 7.07 10.58
N ARG A 489 -25.79 8.28 10.07
CA ARG A 489 -25.06 8.52 8.83
C ARG A 489 -24.01 9.61 9.02
N VAL A 490 -22.96 9.59 8.22
CA VAL A 490 -21.98 10.69 8.16
C VAL A 490 -22.60 11.87 7.42
N ARG A 491 -22.45 13.07 7.97
CA ARG A 491 -22.88 14.33 7.38
C ARG A 491 -21.86 14.80 6.36
N ASP A 492 -22.31 15.02 5.12
CA ASP A 492 -21.50 15.61 4.06
C ASP A 492 -21.60 17.14 4.12
N PHE A 493 -20.45 17.81 4.26
CA PHE A 493 -20.37 19.27 4.23
C PHE A 493 -20.13 19.76 2.79
N PRO A 494 -20.70 20.90 2.37
CA PRO A 494 -20.51 21.43 1.02
C PRO A 494 -19.06 21.88 0.77
N ASP A 495 -18.39 22.40 1.81
CA ASP A 495 -17.02 22.90 1.75
C ASP A 495 -16.16 22.20 2.82
N PRO A 496 -15.80 20.91 2.63
CA PRO A 496 -15.02 20.17 3.60
C PRO A 496 -13.56 20.68 3.62
N ASP A 497 -12.97 20.72 4.81
CA ASP A 497 -11.52 20.90 4.97
C ASP A 497 -10.86 19.57 5.36
N VAL A 498 -9.53 19.57 5.50
CA VAL A 498 -8.73 18.36 5.78
C VAL A 498 -9.06 17.66 7.12
N PHE A 499 -9.87 18.27 7.98
CA PHE A 499 -10.30 17.70 9.26
C PHE A 499 -11.72 17.13 9.21
N LEU A 500 -12.47 17.30 8.12
CA LEU A 500 -13.83 16.77 7.97
C LEU A 500 -13.83 15.51 7.11
N ALA A 501 -14.31 14.41 7.68
CA ALA A 501 -14.62 13.22 6.90
C ALA A 501 -16.01 13.33 6.26
N ASP A 502 -16.15 12.72 5.09
CA ASP A 502 -17.43 12.58 4.38
C ASP A 502 -17.91 11.12 4.35
N SER A 503 -19.09 10.89 3.81
CA SER A 503 -19.75 9.58 3.73
C SER A 503 -19.03 8.57 2.85
N THR A 504 -18.09 8.99 2.00
CA THR A 504 -17.25 8.11 1.17
C THR A 504 -16.01 7.59 1.92
N TRP A 505 -15.69 8.14 3.10
CA TRP A 505 -14.55 7.73 3.93
C TRP A 505 -14.80 6.43 4.72
N VAL A 506 -15.65 5.54 4.18
CA VAL A 506 -15.97 4.24 4.77
C VAL A 506 -14.72 3.36 4.95
N HIS A 507 -13.72 3.54 4.08
CA HIS A 507 -12.46 2.81 4.16
C HIS A 507 -11.75 3.05 5.49
N LEU A 508 -11.87 4.24 6.09
CA LEU A 508 -11.37 4.52 7.43
C LEU A 508 -12.24 3.81 8.47
N LEU A 509 -13.57 3.98 8.44
CA LEU A 509 -14.47 3.33 9.41
C LEU A 509 -14.26 1.81 9.48
N LEU A 510 -14.03 1.17 8.33
CA LEU A 510 -13.91 -0.27 8.23
C LEU A 510 -12.49 -0.82 8.43
N SER A 511 -11.45 -0.05 8.07
CA SER A 511 -10.05 -0.54 8.11
C SER A 511 -9.26 -0.04 9.32
N SER A 512 -9.85 0.81 10.15
CA SER A 512 -9.21 1.41 11.33
C SER A 512 -9.45 0.63 12.60
N VAL A 513 -8.56 0.82 13.58
CA VAL A 513 -8.70 0.27 14.93
C VAL A 513 -9.59 1.19 15.75
N TRP A 514 -10.52 0.62 16.51
CA TRP A 514 -11.47 1.37 17.33
C TRP A 514 -11.04 1.36 18.80
N LEU A 515 -11.10 2.51 19.46
CA LEU A 515 -10.87 2.65 20.90
C LEU A 515 -12.01 3.47 21.50
N GLY A 516 -12.72 2.94 22.49
CA GLY A 516 -13.91 3.63 23.00
C GLY A 516 -14.54 2.93 24.18
N GLN A 517 -15.51 3.59 24.80
CA GLN A 517 -16.43 2.92 25.72
C GLN A 517 -17.23 1.85 24.97
N GLU A 518 -17.27 0.64 25.50
CA GLU A 518 -17.89 -0.52 24.85
C GLU A 518 -19.32 -0.23 24.35
N GLU A 519 -20.19 0.31 25.20
CA GLU A 519 -21.58 0.66 24.86
C GLU A 519 -21.68 1.68 23.71
N MET A 520 -20.72 2.62 23.62
CA MET A 520 -20.69 3.62 22.56
C MET A 520 -20.16 3.05 21.25
N LEU A 521 -19.21 2.12 21.32
CA LEU A 521 -18.74 1.38 20.16
C LEU A 521 -19.84 0.45 19.63
N GLU A 522 -20.57 -0.25 20.51
CA GLU A 522 -21.74 -1.06 20.14
C GLU A 522 -22.80 -0.22 19.42
N GLU A 523 -23.09 0.98 19.91
CA GLU A 523 -24.02 1.90 19.24
C GLU A 523 -23.54 2.27 17.83
N LEU A 524 -22.25 2.62 17.67
CA LEU A 524 -21.69 2.98 16.36
C LEU A 524 -21.67 1.77 15.40
N TYR A 525 -21.29 0.59 15.88
CA TYR A 525 -21.33 -0.65 15.09
C TYR A 525 -22.74 -1.04 14.67
N THR A 526 -23.74 -0.79 15.51
CA THR A 526 -25.13 -1.16 15.22
C THR A 526 -25.83 -0.14 14.33
N LYS A 527 -25.60 1.16 14.57
CA LYS A 527 -26.38 2.22 13.92
C LYS A 527 -25.68 2.85 12.72
N LEU A 528 -24.35 2.90 12.67
CA LEU A 528 -23.59 3.55 11.60
C LEU A 528 -23.15 2.56 10.52
N LEU A 529 -22.42 1.50 10.90
CA LEU A 529 -21.72 0.64 9.93
C LEU A 529 -22.65 -0.16 8.99
N PRO A 530 -23.82 -0.70 9.42
CA PRO A 530 -24.68 -1.49 8.54
C PRO A 530 -25.22 -0.68 7.37
N GLY A 531 -25.32 0.66 7.49
CA GLY A 531 -25.79 1.54 6.42
C GLY A 531 -25.00 1.41 5.11
N PHE A 532 -23.72 1.01 5.19
CA PHE A 532 -22.85 0.79 4.04
C PHE A 532 -23.07 -0.57 3.36
N LEU A 533 -23.54 -1.58 4.13
CA LEU A 533 -23.84 -2.92 3.63
C LEU A 533 -25.17 -2.98 2.84
N TYR A 534 -26.05 -2.00 3.08
CA TYR A 534 -27.31 -1.80 2.36
C TYR A 534 -27.23 -0.55 1.47
N SER A 535 -26.21 -0.49 0.60
CA SER A 535 -25.97 0.67 -0.29
C SER A 535 -26.48 0.50 -1.72
N ALA A 536 -27.10 -0.64 -2.05
CA ALA A 536 -27.68 -0.88 -3.36
C ALA A 536 -28.63 0.26 -3.81
N GLY A 537 -28.35 0.85 -4.97
CA GLY A 537 -29.14 1.93 -5.56
C GLY A 537 -28.88 3.32 -4.97
N LYS A 538 -28.03 3.46 -3.94
CA LYS A 538 -27.63 4.77 -3.42
C LYS A 538 -26.60 5.41 -4.34
N THR A 539 -26.73 6.72 -4.54
CA THR A 539 -25.78 7.49 -5.34
C THR A 539 -25.24 8.69 -4.56
N PHE A 540 -23.98 9.04 -4.82
CA PHE A 540 -23.31 10.24 -4.33
C PHE A 540 -22.67 10.92 -5.54
N GLU A 541 -22.99 12.20 -5.76
CA GLU A 541 -22.58 12.96 -6.96
C GLU A 541 -22.87 12.22 -8.28
N GLY A 542 -24.00 11.51 -8.36
CA GLY A 542 -24.43 10.75 -9.54
C GLY A 542 -23.66 9.43 -9.77
N ARG A 543 -22.76 9.04 -8.86
CA ARG A 543 -22.06 7.75 -8.89
C ARG A 543 -22.61 6.80 -7.84
N ASP A 544 -22.58 5.50 -8.13
CA ASP A 544 -22.96 4.46 -7.18
C ASP A 544 -22.06 4.49 -5.93
N VAL A 545 -22.67 4.54 -4.74
CA VAL A 545 -21.95 4.71 -3.47
C VAL A 545 -21.03 3.52 -3.20
N ARG A 546 -21.48 2.30 -3.45
CA ARG A 546 -20.67 1.10 -3.21
C ARG A 546 -19.41 1.10 -4.07
N THR A 547 -19.53 1.55 -5.32
CA THR A 547 -18.40 1.74 -6.23
C THR A 547 -17.36 2.69 -5.66
N LEU A 548 -17.79 3.88 -5.22
CA LEU A 548 -16.90 4.88 -4.61
C LEU A 548 -16.19 4.31 -3.39
N CYS A 549 -16.94 3.68 -2.49
CA CYS A 549 -16.42 3.05 -1.29
C CYS A 549 -15.35 1.98 -1.59
N LEU A 550 -15.60 1.11 -2.57
CA LEU A 550 -14.64 0.07 -2.96
C LEU A 550 -13.40 0.62 -3.64
N GLU A 551 -13.52 1.67 -4.46
CA GLU A 551 -12.38 2.40 -5.05
C GLU A 551 -11.50 3.02 -3.95
N GLU A 552 -12.12 3.61 -2.94
CA GLU A 552 -11.43 4.18 -1.78
C GLU A 552 -10.71 3.12 -0.93
N MET A 553 -11.37 2.00 -0.67
CA MET A 553 -10.76 0.85 0.02
C MET A 553 -9.58 0.29 -0.78
N GLU A 554 -9.71 0.14 -2.09
CA GLU A 554 -8.61 -0.30 -2.96
C GLU A 554 -7.44 0.67 -2.92
N ARG A 555 -7.73 1.98 -2.99
CA ARG A 555 -6.73 3.04 -2.93
C ARG A 555 -5.94 3.00 -1.64
N GLU A 556 -6.64 2.85 -0.53
CA GLU A 556 -6.05 2.72 0.79
C GLU A 556 -5.14 1.49 0.89
N VAL A 557 -5.70 0.33 0.55
CA VAL A 557 -5.12 -0.98 0.84
C VAL A 557 -4.01 -1.36 -0.13
N LEU A 558 -4.08 -0.91 -1.38
CA LEU A 558 -3.13 -1.30 -2.43
C LEU A 558 -2.24 -0.15 -2.87
N GLN A 559 -2.82 1.01 -3.18
CA GLN A 559 -2.01 2.13 -3.66
C GLN A 559 -1.20 2.77 -2.53
N TYR A 560 -1.85 3.23 -1.46
CA TYR A 560 -1.13 3.85 -0.36
C TYR A 560 -0.29 2.86 0.45
N ARG A 561 -0.81 1.66 0.71
CA ARG A 561 -0.06 0.66 1.47
C ARG A 561 1.13 0.10 0.72
N LEU A 562 0.94 -0.34 -0.53
CA LEU A 562 1.97 -1.06 -1.25
C LEU A 562 2.78 -0.15 -2.18
N MET A 563 2.12 0.67 -3.00
CA MET A 563 2.84 1.47 -4.01
C MET A 563 3.53 2.71 -3.43
N HIS A 564 2.83 3.46 -2.56
CA HIS A 564 3.28 4.77 -2.07
C HIS A 564 4.53 4.73 -1.19
N LYS A 565 5.00 3.54 -0.79
CA LYS A 565 6.36 3.20 -0.31
C LYS A 565 6.46 1.79 0.27
N GLY A 566 5.36 1.21 0.75
CA GLY A 566 5.45 0.02 1.61
C GLY A 566 6.11 -1.18 0.96
N TYR A 567 5.76 -1.53 -0.29
CA TYR A 567 6.40 -2.67 -0.95
C TYR A 567 7.89 -2.42 -1.22
N ARG A 568 8.24 -1.29 -1.87
CA ARG A 568 9.64 -0.92 -2.12
C ARG A 568 10.46 -0.77 -0.84
N ARG A 569 9.86 -0.48 0.30
CA ARG A 569 10.62 -0.34 1.55
C ARG A 569 11.10 -1.68 2.08
N PHE A 570 10.34 -2.75 1.88
CA PHE A 570 10.64 -4.01 2.56
C PHE A 570 11.03 -5.14 1.62
N PHE A 571 10.62 -5.08 0.36
CA PHE A 571 10.83 -6.14 -0.62
C PHE A 571 11.81 -5.70 -1.71
N PRO A 572 12.81 -6.53 -2.04
CA PRO A 572 13.63 -6.31 -3.22
C PRO A 572 12.78 -6.44 -4.49
N PRO A 573 13.24 -5.93 -5.64
CA PRO A 573 12.63 -6.27 -6.93
C PRO A 573 12.66 -7.79 -7.16
N GLN A 574 11.51 -8.37 -7.48
CA GLN A 574 11.27 -9.80 -7.68
C GLN A 574 10.78 -10.10 -9.11
N GLY A 575 11.17 -9.30 -10.11
CA GLY A 575 10.91 -9.55 -11.53
C GLY A 575 9.73 -8.77 -12.11
N GLY A 576 9.05 -9.34 -13.11
CA GLY A 576 7.91 -8.71 -13.79
C GLY A 576 8.16 -8.26 -15.24
N ILE A 577 7.55 -7.13 -15.62
CA ILE A 577 7.80 -6.48 -16.92
C ILE A 577 9.05 -5.61 -16.80
N ASP A 578 10.06 -5.86 -17.61
CA ASP A 578 11.09 -4.85 -17.88
C ASP A 578 10.47 -3.78 -18.79
N ALA A 579 9.96 -2.72 -18.18
CA ALA A 579 9.28 -1.65 -18.90
C ALA A 579 10.22 -0.75 -19.71
N GLY A 580 11.54 -0.91 -19.58
CA GLY A 580 12.56 -0.11 -20.28
C GLY A 580 12.50 1.40 -19.98
N ALA A 581 13.54 2.14 -20.36
CA ALA A 581 13.67 3.57 -20.04
C ALA A 581 12.66 4.51 -20.75
N LYS A 582 11.85 4.02 -21.69
CA LYS A 582 10.91 4.83 -22.50
C LYS A 582 9.46 4.33 -22.47
N GLY A 583 9.17 3.29 -21.68
CA GLY A 583 7.86 2.63 -21.66
C GLY A 583 7.06 2.86 -20.38
N LEU A 584 6.35 1.83 -19.96
CA LEU A 584 5.38 1.80 -18.87
C LEU A 584 5.98 2.10 -17.48
N ASP A 585 6.07 3.38 -17.09
CA ASP A 585 6.46 3.84 -15.73
C ASP A 585 7.51 2.89 -15.08
N PRO A 586 8.74 2.81 -15.61
CA PRO A 586 9.66 1.70 -15.32
C PRO A 586 10.11 1.58 -13.87
N ALA A 587 9.92 2.64 -13.08
CA ALA A 587 10.12 2.56 -11.66
C ALA A 587 9.01 1.77 -10.96
N SER A 588 7.77 1.77 -11.47
CA SER A 588 6.57 1.27 -10.79
C SER A 588 6.70 -0.18 -10.33
N VAL A 589 6.38 -0.40 -9.05
CA VAL A 589 6.29 -1.76 -8.49
C VAL A 589 5.05 -2.51 -8.92
N PHE A 590 4.11 -1.85 -9.61
CA PHE A 590 2.93 -2.52 -10.14
C PHE A 590 3.30 -3.73 -11.00
N TRP A 591 4.45 -3.66 -11.67
CA TRP A 591 4.96 -4.72 -12.53
C TRP A 591 5.57 -5.90 -11.79
N ASP A 592 5.99 -5.68 -10.55
CA ASP A 592 6.74 -6.64 -9.77
C ASP A 592 5.87 -7.84 -9.38
N SER A 593 6.37 -9.05 -9.64
CA SER A 593 5.61 -10.28 -9.41
C SER A 593 5.30 -10.48 -7.92
N GLY A 594 6.20 -10.08 -7.02
CA GLY A 594 5.98 -10.12 -5.58
C GLY A 594 4.96 -9.09 -5.11
N TYR A 595 5.00 -7.87 -5.65
CA TYR A 595 3.98 -6.85 -5.41
C TYR A 595 2.60 -7.39 -5.79
N ARG A 596 2.46 -7.97 -6.98
CA ARG A 596 1.19 -8.46 -7.51
C ARG A 596 0.62 -9.61 -6.70
N ARG A 597 1.47 -10.50 -6.18
CA ARG A 597 1.06 -11.56 -5.24
C ARG A 597 0.47 -10.97 -3.96
N LEU A 598 1.17 -10.00 -3.35
CA LEU A 598 0.71 -9.34 -2.14
C LEU A 598 -0.56 -8.52 -2.37
N ALA A 599 -0.63 -7.78 -3.47
CA ALA A 599 -1.79 -6.99 -3.86
C ALA A 599 -3.03 -7.86 -4.09
N THR A 600 -2.86 -9.03 -4.73
CA THR A 600 -3.94 -10.01 -4.91
C THR A 600 -4.49 -10.50 -3.56
N LYS A 601 -3.61 -10.85 -2.61
CA LYS A 601 -4.04 -11.29 -1.28
C LYS A 601 -4.82 -10.21 -0.54
N LEU A 602 -4.29 -8.99 -0.55
CA LEU A 602 -4.90 -7.84 0.10
C LEU A 602 -6.23 -7.45 -0.56
N PHE A 603 -6.33 -7.50 -1.89
CA PHE A 603 -7.60 -7.22 -2.58
C PHE A 603 -8.70 -8.18 -2.12
N ILE A 604 -8.40 -9.48 -2.08
CA ILE A 604 -9.38 -10.51 -1.73
C ILE A 604 -9.82 -10.40 -0.26
N SER A 605 -8.88 -10.09 0.65
CA SER A 605 -9.14 -10.07 2.09
C SER A 605 -9.58 -8.72 2.63
N ARG A 606 -9.18 -7.60 2.00
CA ARG A 606 -9.34 -6.24 2.56
C ARG A 606 -10.19 -5.31 1.71
N VAL A 607 -10.27 -5.52 0.39
CA VAL A 607 -11.20 -4.77 -0.48
C VAL A 607 -12.52 -5.53 -0.49
N PHE A 608 -13.21 -5.46 0.65
CA PHE A 608 -14.40 -6.24 0.95
C PHE A 608 -15.49 -5.36 1.56
N LEU A 609 -16.51 -5.07 0.76
CA LEU A 609 -17.74 -4.41 1.18
C LEU A 609 -18.93 -5.24 0.64
N PRO A 610 -19.44 -6.19 1.44
CA PRO A 610 -20.54 -7.05 0.99
C PRO A 610 -21.81 -6.23 0.82
N GLN A 611 -22.62 -6.61 -0.18
CA GLN A 611 -23.95 -6.06 -0.36
C GLN A 611 -24.98 -7.06 0.15
N LEU A 612 -25.68 -6.68 1.22
CA LEU A 612 -26.76 -7.48 1.81
C LEU A 612 -28.11 -7.07 1.20
N LYS A 613 -29.10 -7.95 1.30
CA LYS A 613 -30.43 -7.80 0.68
C LYS A 613 -31.55 -7.54 1.68
#